data_AF-G4Q9A7-F1
#
_entry.id   AF-G4Q9A7-F1
#
_cell.length_a   1.000
_cell.length_b   1.000
_cell.length_c   1.000
_cell.angle_alpha   90.00
_cell.angle_beta   90.00
_cell.angle_gamma   90.00
#
_symmetry.space_group_name_H-M   'P 1'
#
loop_
_entity.id
_entity.type
_entity.pdbx_description
1 polymer ?
#
loop_
_entity_poly.entity_id
_entity_poly.type
_entity_poly.pdbx_seq_one_letter_code
_entity_poly.pdbx_strand_id
1 'polypeptide(L)'
;MLRNAKVQAEVKRLRQIMQHHLDVGVSDLVQYCLKVVGADLGDYVTFNGFNVKLADSKTVDTSVVSEVKQGKDGISIKMEDKKWAWEMLAKYLGFDAMEELKKEKLKAEVAELRTDNDEEDITFEFAREPKTETKS
;
A
#
# COMPACT_ATOMS: atom_id res chain seq x y z
N MET A 1 3.38 -12.18 34.31
CA MET A 1 2.88 -11.88 32.95
C MET A 1 1.34 -11.97 32.90
N LEU A 2 0.58 -11.02 33.48
CA LEU A 2 -0.90 -11.13 33.56
C LEU A 2 -1.68 -9.82 33.34
N ARG A 3 -1.00 -8.68 33.16
CA ARG A 3 -1.69 -7.38 32.96
C ARG A 3 -2.39 -7.28 31.60
N ASN A 4 -2.03 -8.11 30.63
CA ASN A 4 -2.56 -8.04 29.26
C ASN A 4 -3.81 -8.93 29.03
N ALA A 5 -3.97 -10.03 29.77
CA ALA A 5 -5.07 -10.97 29.55
C ALA A 5 -6.45 -10.40 29.90
N LYS A 6 -6.57 -9.69 31.04
CA LYS A 6 -7.81 -9.00 31.43
C LYS A 6 -8.13 -7.83 30.50
N VAL A 7 -7.11 -7.10 30.06
CA VAL A 7 -7.24 -5.99 29.11
C VAL A 7 -7.70 -6.50 27.74
N GLN A 8 -7.11 -7.59 27.22
CA GLN A 8 -7.55 -8.20 25.96
C GLN A 8 -8.97 -8.75 26.03
N ALA A 9 -9.36 -9.38 27.15
CA ALA A 9 -10.71 -9.86 27.33
C ALA A 9 -11.74 -8.72 27.31
N GLU A 10 -11.45 -7.59 27.97
CA GLU A 10 -12.34 -6.43 27.97
C GLU A 10 -12.37 -5.72 26.61
N VAL A 11 -11.23 -5.59 25.92
CA VAL A 11 -11.18 -5.09 24.54
C VAL A 11 -12.02 -5.96 23.60
N LYS A 12 -11.94 -7.29 23.75
CA LYS A 12 -12.75 -8.23 22.97
C LYS A 12 -14.25 -8.02 23.26
N ARG A 13 -14.63 -7.92 24.53
CA ARG A 13 -16.02 -7.66 24.94
C ARG A 13 -16.56 -6.34 24.39
N LEU A 14 -15.79 -5.25 24.52
CA LEU A 14 -16.18 -3.92 24.04
C LEU A 14 -16.34 -3.89 22.52
N ARG A 15 -15.41 -4.50 21.77
CA ARG A 15 -15.54 -4.64 20.31
C ARG A 15 -16.80 -5.39 19.93
N GLN A 16 -17.13 -6.46 20.66
CA GLN A 16 -18.31 -7.28 20.42
C GLN A 16 -19.61 -6.50 20.71
N ILE A 17 -19.63 -5.68 21.76
CA ILE A 17 -20.76 -4.78 22.07
C ILE A 17 -20.93 -3.72 20.97
N MET A 18 -19.83 -3.09 20.54
CA MET A 18 -19.86 -2.10 19.46
C MET A 18 -20.32 -2.72 18.13
N GLN A 19 -19.84 -3.91 17.81
CA GLN A 19 -20.20 -4.67 16.61
C GLN A 19 -21.67 -5.14 16.63
N HIS A 20 -22.28 -5.29 17.80
CA HIS A 20 -23.72 -5.57 17.88
C HIS A 20 -24.58 -4.31 17.71
N HIS A 21 -24.03 -3.12 17.95
CA HIS A 21 -24.78 -1.85 17.86
C HIS A 21 -24.66 -1.17 16.49
N LEU A 22 -23.53 -1.37 15.79
CA LEU A 22 -23.42 -1.14 14.35
C LEU A 22 -23.59 -2.48 13.65
N ASP A 23 -24.65 -2.66 12.87
CA ASP A 23 -24.89 -3.85 12.03
C ASP A 23 -23.92 -3.92 10.82
N VAL A 24 -22.67 -3.56 11.04
CA VAL A 24 -21.58 -3.45 10.05
C VAL A 24 -20.48 -4.42 10.45
N GLY A 25 -20.33 -5.48 9.67
CA GLY A 25 -19.33 -6.51 9.86
C GLY A 25 -18.03 -6.24 9.13
N VAL A 26 -17.03 -7.10 9.39
CA VAL A 26 -15.75 -7.08 8.65
C VAL A 26 -15.98 -7.37 7.16
N SER A 27 -17.01 -8.15 6.83
CA SER A 27 -17.42 -8.41 5.44
C SER A 27 -17.75 -7.11 4.70
N ASP A 28 -18.50 -6.20 5.32
CA ASP A 28 -18.90 -4.94 4.69
C ASP A 28 -17.69 -4.04 4.44
N LEU A 29 -16.73 -4.01 5.37
CA LEU A 29 -15.47 -3.30 5.19
C LEU A 29 -14.64 -3.87 4.04
N VAL A 30 -14.56 -5.20 3.92
CA VAL A 30 -13.84 -5.87 2.82
C VAL A 30 -14.51 -5.58 1.48
N GLN A 31 -15.85 -5.65 1.42
CA GLN A 31 -16.62 -5.29 0.23
C GLN A 31 -16.38 -3.84 -0.19
N TYR A 32 -16.36 -2.91 0.78
CA TYR A 32 -16.02 -1.51 0.52
C TYR A 32 -14.59 -1.35 -0.01
N CYS A 33 -13.60 -2.01 0.60
CA CYS A 33 -12.21 -1.94 0.13
C CYS A 33 -12.06 -2.48 -1.31
N LEU A 34 -12.73 -3.59 -1.64
CA LEU A 34 -12.74 -4.13 -3.01
C LEU A 34 -13.32 -3.13 -4.00
N LYS A 35 -14.37 -2.43 -3.61
CA LYS A 35 -14.98 -1.37 -4.42
C LYS A 35 -14.02 -0.21 -4.66
N VAL A 36 -13.34 0.28 -3.63
CA VAL A 36 -12.34 1.35 -3.73
C VAL A 36 -11.19 0.93 -4.66
N VAL A 37 -10.69 -0.30 -4.51
CA VAL A 37 -9.63 -0.84 -5.36
C VAL A 37 -10.06 -0.90 -6.83
N GLY A 38 -11.28 -1.40 -7.08
CA GLY A 38 -11.84 -1.58 -8.42
C GLY A 38 -12.35 -0.30 -9.08
N ALA A 39 -12.56 0.78 -8.32
CA ALA A 39 -13.07 2.04 -8.86
C ALA A 39 -12.11 2.64 -9.88
N ASP A 40 -12.59 2.94 -11.08
CA ASP A 40 -11.81 3.65 -12.08
C ASP A 40 -12.25 5.12 -12.19
N LEU A 41 -11.30 6.04 -12.38
CA LEU A 41 -11.60 7.45 -12.52
C LEU A 41 -12.38 7.74 -13.82
N GLY A 42 -12.16 6.91 -14.85
CA GLY A 42 -12.83 7.03 -16.15
C GLY A 42 -14.35 6.87 -16.06
N ASP A 43 -14.87 6.13 -15.07
CA ASP A 43 -16.31 5.98 -14.87
C ASP A 43 -16.97 7.30 -14.44
N TYR A 44 -16.24 8.14 -13.70
CA TYR A 44 -16.77 9.38 -13.11
C TYR A 44 -16.52 10.60 -13.97
N VAL A 45 -15.58 10.53 -14.92
CA VAL A 45 -15.05 11.70 -15.60
C VAL A 45 -14.97 11.48 -17.10
N THR A 46 -15.54 12.42 -17.84
CA THR A 46 -15.41 12.48 -19.30
C THR A 46 -14.54 13.67 -19.71
N PHE A 47 -13.57 13.41 -20.58
CA PHE A 47 -12.68 14.41 -21.14
C PHE A 47 -13.19 14.78 -22.55
N ASN A 48 -13.50 16.06 -22.76
CA ASN A 48 -13.85 16.59 -24.08
C ASN A 48 -12.93 17.77 -24.41
N GLY A 49 -11.82 17.47 -25.09
CA GLY A 49 -10.75 18.43 -25.35
C GLY A 49 -10.16 18.97 -24.04
N PHE A 50 -10.33 20.27 -23.80
CA PHE A 50 -9.85 20.95 -22.58
C PHE A 50 -10.89 20.99 -21.45
N ASN A 51 -12.07 20.41 -21.63
CA ASN A 51 -13.15 20.43 -20.65
C ASN A 51 -13.31 19.07 -19.97
N VAL A 52 -13.49 19.09 -18.66
CA VAL A 52 -13.72 17.92 -17.82
C VAL A 52 -15.15 17.98 -17.30
N LYS A 53 -15.93 16.92 -17.54
CA LYS A 53 -17.31 16.79 -17.04
C LYS A 53 -17.45 15.57 -16.16
N LEU A 54 -18.18 15.72 -15.07
CA LEU A 54 -18.55 14.59 -14.21
C LEU A 54 -19.73 13.83 -14.82
N ALA A 55 -19.71 12.50 -14.64
CA ALA A 55 -20.85 11.64 -14.96
C ALA A 55 -22.04 11.92 -14.03
N ASP A 56 -23.26 11.64 -14.50
CA ASP A 56 -24.45 11.79 -13.67
C ASP A 56 -24.42 10.76 -12.53
N SER A 57 -24.57 11.25 -11.29
CA SER A 57 -24.70 10.44 -10.07
C SER A 57 -25.77 9.34 -10.15
N LYS A 58 -26.77 9.47 -11.03
CA LYS A 58 -27.79 8.43 -11.25
C LYS A 58 -27.27 7.25 -12.07
N THR A 59 -26.18 7.44 -12.80
CA THR A 59 -25.61 6.45 -13.72
C THR A 59 -24.35 5.79 -13.18
N VAL A 60 -23.71 6.39 -12.17
CA VAL A 60 -22.44 5.92 -11.61
C VAL A 60 -22.49 5.86 -10.10
N ASP A 61 -21.76 4.91 -9.53
CA ASP A 61 -21.73 4.69 -8.10
C ASP A 61 -20.78 5.65 -7.38
N THR A 62 -21.31 6.74 -6.83
CA THR A 62 -20.49 7.80 -6.24
C THR A 62 -19.95 7.49 -4.83
N SER A 63 -20.16 6.29 -4.29
CA SER A 63 -19.78 5.98 -2.90
C SER A 63 -18.27 5.92 -2.64
N VAL A 64 -17.45 5.81 -3.69
CA VAL A 64 -15.98 5.86 -3.62
C VAL A 64 -15.42 7.25 -3.89
N VAL A 65 -16.29 8.24 -4.10
CA VAL A 65 -15.89 9.64 -4.27
C VAL A 65 -15.72 10.26 -2.89
N SER A 66 -14.48 10.65 -2.57
CA SER A 66 -14.12 11.25 -1.29
C SER A 66 -14.43 12.74 -1.25
N GLU A 67 -14.19 13.47 -2.35
CA GLU A 67 -14.38 14.92 -2.39
C GLU A 67 -14.71 15.40 -3.80
N VAL A 68 -15.63 16.38 -3.91
CA VAL A 68 -15.90 17.14 -5.13
C VAL A 68 -15.82 18.63 -4.82
N LYS A 69 -15.04 19.38 -5.60
CA LYS A 69 -14.87 20.83 -5.49
C LYS A 69 -15.08 21.49 -6.84
N GLN A 70 -15.87 22.56 -6.88
CA GLN A 70 -16.02 23.41 -8.05
C GLN A 70 -15.39 24.77 -7.79
N GLY A 71 -14.29 25.06 -8.48
CA GLY A 71 -13.58 26.33 -8.42
C GLY A 71 -13.87 27.20 -9.64
N LYS A 72 -13.19 28.36 -9.72
CA LYS A 72 -13.26 29.26 -10.88
C LYS A 72 -12.78 28.61 -12.17
N ASP A 73 -11.77 27.74 -12.06
CA ASP A 73 -11.08 27.15 -13.21
C ASP A 73 -11.56 25.73 -13.57
N GLY A 74 -12.55 25.19 -12.83
CA GLY A 74 -13.12 23.89 -13.14
C GLY A 74 -13.45 23.04 -11.91
N ILE A 75 -13.59 21.74 -12.16
CA ILE A 75 -14.00 20.74 -11.17
C ILE A 75 -12.79 19.92 -10.75
N SER A 76 -12.61 19.76 -9.44
CA SER A 76 -11.66 18.83 -8.83
C SER A 76 -12.43 17.72 -8.14
N ILE A 77 -12.07 16.48 -8.46
CA ILE A 77 -12.62 15.28 -7.82
C ILE A 77 -11.48 14.49 -7.17
N LYS A 78 -11.75 13.95 -5.99
CA LYS A 78 -10.89 12.98 -5.31
C LYS A 78 -11.66 11.71 -5.05
N MET A 79 -11.02 10.59 -5.35
CA MET A 79 -11.52 9.27 -5.00
C MET A 79 -10.92 8.83 -3.67
N GLU A 80 -11.54 7.82 -3.08
CA GLU A 80 -11.01 7.12 -1.90
C GLU A 80 -9.60 6.54 -2.16
N ASP A 81 -8.82 6.44 -1.08
CA ASP A 81 -7.42 6.03 -1.18
C ASP A 81 -7.31 4.51 -1.47
N LYS A 82 -6.93 4.19 -2.71
CA LYS A 82 -6.67 2.83 -3.15
C LYS A 82 -5.58 2.13 -2.35
N LYS A 83 -4.55 2.87 -1.90
CA LYS A 83 -3.45 2.29 -1.12
C LYS A 83 -3.96 1.83 0.23
N TRP A 84 -4.75 2.66 0.91
CA TRP A 84 -5.38 2.29 2.17
C TRP A 84 -6.24 1.03 2.02
N ALA A 85 -7.06 0.95 0.96
CA ALA A 85 -7.91 -0.21 0.71
C ALA A 85 -7.09 -1.49 0.44
N TRP A 86 -6.01 -1.39 -0.35
CA TRP A 86 -5.09 -2.50 -0.60
C TRP A 86 -4.40 -2.98 0.69
N GLU A 87 -3.90 -2.06 1.50
CA GLU A 87 -3.27 -2.40 2.78
C GLU A 87 -4.25 -3.09 3.72
N MET A 88 -5.52 -2.66 3.73
CA MET A 88 -6.54 -3.32 4.55
C MET A 88 -6.86 -4.73 4.07
N LEU A 89 -6.97 -4.93 2.75
CA LEU A 89 -7.16 -6.25 2.16
C LEU A 89 -5.96 -7.17 2.44
N ALA A 90 -4.74 -6.67 2.28
CA ALA A 90 -3.52 -7.43 2.56
C ALA A 90 -3.46 -7.90 4.01
N LYS A 91 -3.80 -7.03 4.97
CA LYS A 91 -3.90 -7.36 6.40
C LYS A 91 -4.99 -8.40 6.67
N TYR A 92 -6.15 -8.26 6.05
CA TYR A 92 -7.27 -9.20 6.25
C TYR A 92 -6.95 -10.60 5.70
N LEU A 93 -6.24 -10.68 4.57
CA LEU A 93 -5.82 -11.94 3.93
C LEU A 93 -4.52 -12.53 4.53
N GLY A 94 -3.83 -11.79 5.41
CA GLY A 94 -2.57 -12.22 6.02
C GLY A 94 -1.37 -12.20 5.06
N PHE A 95 -1.44 -11.42 3.98
CA PHE A 95 -0.33 -11.29 3.03
C PHE A 95 0.85 -10.52 3.62
N ASP A 96 0.59 -9.57 4.51
CA ASP A 96 1.61 -8.84 5.27
C ASP A 96 2.47 -9.80 6.12
N ALA A 97 1.83 -10.68 6.89
CA ALA A 97 2.52 -11.67 7.70
C ALA A 97 3.30 -12.69 6.84
N MET A 98 2.75 -13.07 5.69
CA MET A 98 3.41 -13.99 4.77
C MET A 98 4.63 -13.35 4.09
N GLU A 99 4.57 -12.07 3.77
CA GLU A 99 5.68 -11.32 3.19
C GLU A 99 6.82 -11.14 4.19
N GLU A 100 6.52 -10.79 5.44
CA GLU A 100 7.54 -10.67 6.49
C GLU A 100 8.23 -12.01 6.77
N LEU A 101 7.47 -13.11 6.86
CA LEU A 101 8.06 -14.45 7.00
C LEU A 101 8.97 -14.81 5.82
N LYS A 102 8.59 -14.44 4.59
CA LYS A 102 9.44 -14.65 3.40
C LYS A 102 10.71 -13.82 3.47
N LYS A 103 10.63 -12.54 3.88
CA LYS A 103 11.79 -11.66 4.05
C LYS A 103 12.75 -12.19 5.11
N GLU A 104 12.25 -12.67 6.24
CA GLU A 104 13.08 -13.28 7.29
C GLU A 104 13.79 -14.54 6.80
N LYS A 105 13.08 -15.43 6.10
CA LYS A 105 13.69 -16.63 5.50
C LYS A 105 14.77 -16.28 4.49
N LEU A 106 14.51 -15.33 3.58
CA LEU A 106 15.50 -14.85 2.62
C LEU A 106 16.72 -14.23 3.30
N LYS A 107 16.53 -13.46 4.38
CA LYS A 107 17.65 -12.89 5.15
C LYS A 107 18.49 -13.97 5.82
N ALA A 108 17.85 -15.00 6.39
CA ALA A 108 18.56 -16.13 6.99
C ALA A 108 19.36 -16.91 5.93
N GLU A 109 18.76 -17.20 4.77
CA GLU A 109 19.42 -17.90 3.66
C GLU A 109 20.61 -17.09 3.11
N VAL A 110 20.45 -15.77 2.94
CA VAL A 110 21.56 -14.88 2.54
C VAL A 110 22.66 -14.82 3.60
N ALA A 111 22.32 -14.91 4.89
CA ALA A 111 23.31 -14.93 5.97
C ALA A 111 24.13 -16.24 5.97
N GLU A 112 23.49 -17.39 5.71
CA GLU A 112 24.19 -18.68 5.60
C GLU A 112 25.09 -18.74 4.36
N LEU A 113 24.66 -18.20 3.21
CA LEU A 113 25.50 -18.14 2.00
C LEU A 113 26.70 -17.19 2.13
N ARG A 114 26.67 -16.26 3.09
CA ARG A 114 27.78 -15.33 3.37
C ARG A 114 28.84 -15.93 4.27
N THR A 115 28.51 -16.95 5.08
CA THR A 115 29.51 -17.62 5.93
C THR A 115 30.43 -18.57 5.17
N ASP A 116 30.15 -18.84 3.89
CA ASP A 116 30.96 -19.71 3.02
C ASP A 116 31.87 -18.94 2.04
N ASN A 117 31.91 -17.60 2.08
CA ASN A 117 32.70 -16.76 1.15
C ASN A 117 33.82 -15.94 1.81
N ASP A 118 34.25 -16.31 3.02
CA ASP A 118 35.46 -15.74 3.63
C ASP A 118 36.73 -16.43 3.08
N GLU A 119 37.00 -16.33 1.78
CA GLU A 119 38.34 -16.48 1.19
C GLU A 119 38.32 -16.13 -0.30
N GLU A 120 38.51 -14.84 -0.62
CA GLU A 120 39.42 -14.30 -1.64
C GLU A 120 39.06 -12.83 -1.91
N ASP A 121 39.80 -11.93 -1.25
CA ASP A 121 39.88 -10.52 -1.66
C ASP A 121 40.46 -10.48 -3.09
N ILE A 122 39.59 -10.33 -4.10
CA ILE A 122 40.03 -10.07 -5.47
C ILE A 122 40.57 -8.62 -5.50
N THR A 123 41.89 -8.48 -5.34
CA THR A 123 42.61 -7.23 -5.53
C THR A 123 42.71 -6.92 -7.03
N PHE A 124 41.90 -5.98 -7.52
CA PHE A 124 42.08 -5.41 -8.86
C PHE A 124 43.16 -4.32 -8.83
N GLU A 125 44.40 -4.68 -9.14
CA GLU A 125 45.47 -3.71 -9.43
C GLU A 125 45.21 -3.03 -10.79
N PHE A 126 44.70 -1.80 -10.76
CA PHE A 126 44.71 -0.93 -11.93
C PHE A 126 46.13 -0.40 -12.17
N ALA A 127 46.86 -1.03 -13.09
CA ALA A 127 48.09 -0.48 -13.64
C ALA A 127 47.78 0.86 -14.33
N ARG A 128 48.23 1.97 -13.74
CA ARG A 128 48.24 3.29 -14.38
C ARG A 128 49.50 3.39 -15.23
N GLU A 129 49.35 3.48 -16.56
CA GLU A 129 50.46 3.81 -17.44
C GLU A 129 51.01 5.23 -17.15
N PRO A 130 52.33 5.44 -17.19
CA PRO A 130 52.92 6.75 -16.94
C PRO A 130 52.63 7.71 -18.11
N LYS A 131 52.11 8.89 -17.80
CA LYS A 131 51.99 9.99 -18.76
C LYS A 131 53.40 10.45 -19.15
N THR A 132 53.75 10.31 -20.42
CA THR A 132 54.94 10.94 -21.01
C THR A 132 54.75 12.46 -21.04
N GLU A 133 55.50 13.17 -20.19
CA GLU A 133 55.70 14.61 -20.32
C GLU A 133 56.45 14.89 -21.64
N THR A 134 55.83 15.64 -22.54
CA THR A 134 56.57 16.26 -23.65
C THR A 134 56.56 17.76 -23.39
N LYS A 135 57.74 18.27 -23.02
CA LYS A 135 58.03 19.69 -22.84
C LYS A 135 57.84 20.47 -24.15
N SER A 136 57.27 21.67 -24.05
CA SER A 136 57.62 22.84 -24.86
C SER A 136 57.44 24.08 -24.00
#